data_AF-A0AAD9LW50-F1
#
_entry.id   AF-A0AAD9LW50-F1
#
_cell.length_a   1.000
_cell.length_b   1.000
_cell.length_c   1.000
_cell.angle_alpha   90.00
_cell.angle_beta   90.00
_cell.angle_gamma   90.00
#
_symmetry.space_group_name_H-M   'P 1'
#
loop_
_entity.id
_entity.type
_entity.pdbx_description
1 polymer ?
#
loop_
_entity_poly.entity_id
_entity_poly.type
_entity_poly.pdbx_seq_one_letter_code
_entity_poly.pdbx_strand_id
1 'polypeptide(L)'
;LASGFELEDVKLGNAIEKACQARILIFAAASNYGNVMGIAFPARKYVHSKLFCMFSTTPDVRATCVFNPSPLKRAAYNFAILGENINLPGVENLRSGTSYSAMIGAAVAGLVLEFARHDDIRERDAQLPEQLQMVEGMSAVFAAMARDTDNG
;
A
#
# COMPACT_ATOMS: atom_id res chain seq x y z
N LEU A 1 2.48 -4.45 -6.89
CA LEU A 1 3.63 -4.04 -7.72
C LEU A 1 4.83 -3.84 -6.82
N ALA A 2 5.71 -4.84 -6.77
CA ALA A 2 6.86 -4.88 -5.86
C ALA A 2 8.08 -4.10 -6.39
N SER A 3 8.00 -3.53 -7.58
CA SER A 3 9.06 -2.78 -8.24
C SER A 3 8.53 -1.50 -8.87
N GLY A 4 9.45 -0.59 -9.20
CA GLY A 4 9.13 0.66 -9.88
C GLY A 4 10.28 1.15 -10.76
N PHE A 5 9.99 2.18 -11.54
CA PHE A 5 10.87 2.80 -12.53
C PHE A 5 10.98 4.31 -12.25
N GLU A 6 12.07 4.92 -12.68
CA GLU A 6 12.24 6.38 -12.59
C GLU A 6 11.33 7.11 -13.58
N LEU A 7 11.30 6.62 -14.82
CA LEU A 7 10.51 7.19 -15.90
C LEU A 7 9.09 6.64 -15.91
N GLU A 8 8.17 7.49 -16.37
CA GLU A 8 6.78 7.12 -16.54
C GLU A 8 6.59 6.27 -17.80
N ASP A 9 5.82 5.19 -17.69
CA ASP A 9 5.40 4.38 -18.83
C ASP A 9 3.91 4.58 -19.09
N VAL A 10 3.58 5.05 -20.30
CA VAL A 10 2.21 5.37 -20.69
C VAL A 10 1.32 4.12 -20.74
N LYS A 11 1.86 2.97 -21.18
CA LYS A 11 1.08 1.73 -21.25
C LYS A 11 0.74 1.22 -19.86
N LEU A 12 1.70 1.25 -18.93
CA LEU A 12 1.47 0.88 -17.53
C LEU A 12 0.52 1.87 -16.85
N GLY A 13 0.65 3.17 -17.13
CA GLY A 13 -0.30 4.19 -16.65
C GLY A 13 -1.74 3.89 -17.08
N ASN A 14 -1.95 3.61 -18.36
CA ASN A 14 -3.28 3.26 -18.90
C ASN A 14 -3.79 1.93 -18.32
N ALA A 15 -2.92 0.94 -18.10
CA ALA A 15 -3.30 -0.33 -17.48
C ALA A 15 -3.75 -0.14 -16.02
N ILE A 16 -3.08 0.73 -15.27
CA ILE A 16 -3.48 1.11 -13.91
C ILE A 16 -4.87 1.74 -13.92
N GLU A 17 -5.11 2.71 -14.82
CA GLU A 17 -6.42 3.36 -14.90
C GLU A 17 -7.56 2.37 -15.19
N LYS A 18 -7.35 1.43 -16.12
CA LYS A 18 -8.33 0.37 -16.41
C LYS A 18 -8.58 -0.53 -15.20
N ALA A 19 -7.54 -0.90 -14.46
CA ALA A 19 -7.67 -1.70 -13.25
C ALA A 19 -8.41 -0.93 -12.13
N CYS A 20 -8.15 0.37 -11.94
CA CYS A 20 -8.94 1.19 -11.01
C CYS A 20 -10.42 1.22 -11.40
N GLN A 21 -10.73 1.40 -12.70
CA GLN A 21 -12.11 1.39 -13.21
C GLN A 21 -12.80 0.04 -12.99
N ALA A 22 -12.04 -1.05 -13.04
CA ALA A 22 -12.50 -2.40 -12.73
C ALA A 22 -12.57 -2.72 -11.22
N ARG A 23 -12.40 -1.72 -10.35
CA ARG A 23 -12.41 -1.87 -8.88
C ARG A 23 -11.34 -2.84 -8.36
N ILE A 24 -10.16 -2.81 -8.98
CA ILE A 24 -8.99 -3.55 -8.53
C ILE A 24 -8.11 -2.61 -7.70
N LEU A 25 -7.90 -2.95 -6.44
CA LEU A 25 -6.95 -2.25 -5.57
C LEU A 25 -5.53 -2.58 -5.99
N ILE A 26 -4.71 -1.56 -6.22
CA ILE A 26 -3.32 -1.70 -6.62
C ILE A 26 -2.42 -1.18 -5.50
N PHE A 27 -1.44 -1.98 -5.10
CA PHE A 27 -0.43 -1.62 -4.11
C PHE A 27 0.93 -1.57 -4.79
N ALA A 28 1.67 -0.48 -4.63
CA ALA A 28 2.97 -0.27 -5.26
C ALA A 28 4.02 0.16 -4.23
N ALA A 29 5.21 -0.43 -4.34
CA ALA A 29 6.35 -0.10 -3.50
C ALA A 29 6.82 1.34 -3.74
N ALA A 30 7.04 2.12 -2.67
CA ALA A 30 7.40 3.54 -2.79
C ALA A 30 8.76 3.75 -3.48
N SER A 31 9.84 3.20 -2.91
CA SER A 31 11.23 3.19 -3.37
C SER A 31 12.09 2.59 -2.25
N ASN A 32 13.34 2.21 -2.53
CA ASN A 32 14.30 1.75 -1.52
C ASN A 32 15.55 2.66 -1.42
N TYR A 33 15.52 3.84 -2.07
CA TYR A 33 16.69 4.72 -2.18
C TYR A 33 16.66 5.88 -1.18
N GLY A 34 15.86 5.76 -0.11
CA GLY A 34 15.71 6.82 0.89
C GLY A 34 15.38 8.16 0.23
N ASN A 35 15.92 9.25 0.78
CA ASN A 35 15.76 10.60 0.22
C ASN A 35 16.63 10.92 -1.00
N VAL A 36 17.44 9.97 -1.49
CA VAL A 36 18.29 10.18 -2.68
C VAL A 36 17.45 10.20 -3.96
N MET A 37 16.39 9.38 -4.01
CA MET A 37 15.42 9.38 -5.10
C MET A 37 14.01 9.58 -4.58
N GLY A 38 13.16 10.15 -5.42
CA GLY A 38 11.73 10.28 -5.13
C GLY A 38 11.01 8.94 -5.16
N ILE A 39 9.69 9.00 -4.94
CA ILE A 39 8.80 7.85 -5.12
C ILE A 39 8.82 7.41 -6.59
N ALA A 40 9.07 6.12 -6.81
CA ALA A 40 9.15 5.53 -8.13
C ALA A 40 7.78 5.51 -8.83
N PHE A 41 7.78 5.48 -10.16
CA PHE A 41 6.61 5.11 -10.93
C PHE A 41 6.38 3.59 -10.85
N PRO A 42 5.15 3.08 -10.65
CA PRO A 42 3.89 3.82 -10.62
C PRO A 42 3.45 4.34 -9.27
N ALA A 43 4.13 4.00 -8.18
CA ALA A 43 3.74 4.36 -6.82
C ALA A 43 3.44 5.87 -6.66
N ARG A 44 4.18 6.75 -7.34
CA ARG A 44 3.95 8.21 -7.31
C ARG A 44 2.57 8.66 -7.81
N LYS A 45 1.83 7.83 -8.57
CA LYS A 45 0.46 8.14 -9.01
C LYS A 45 -0.58 8.04 -7.88
N TYR A 46 -0.20 7.58 -6.68
CA TYR A 46 -1.08 7.58 -5.50
C TYR A 46 -1.62 8.96 -5.12
N VAL A 47 -0.94 10.04 -5.53
CA VAL A 47 -1.41 11.44 -5.35
C VAL A 47 -2.76 11.74 -6.02
N HIS A 48 -3.19 10.87 -6.95
CA HIS A 48 -4.46 10.97 -7.65
C HIS A 48 -5.46 9.89 -7.18
N SER A 49 -5.23 9.29 -6.00
CA SER A 49 -6.05 8.21 -5.43
C SER A 49 -6.25 7.03 -6.38
N LYS A 50 -5.26 6.74 -7.23
CA LYS A 50 -5.34 5.61 -8.19
C LYS A 50 -4.84 4.30 -7.60
N LEU A 51 -3.93 4.36 -6.65
CA LEU A 51 -3.30 3.19 -6.05
C LEU A 51 -2.76 3.54 -4.67
N PHE A 52 -2.34 2.52 -3.94
CA PHE A 52 -1.66 2.66 -2.67
C PHE A 52 -0.15 2.69 -2.88
N CYS A 53 0.50 3.78 -2.49
CA CYS A 53 1.95 3.85 -2.35
C CYS A 53 2.31 3.33 -0.96
N MET A 54 3.06 2.22 -0.90
CA MET A 54 3.41 1.55 0.34
C MET A 54 4.85 1.87 0.74
N PHE A 55 4.98 2.54 1.87
CA PHE A 55 6.23 2.77 2.58
C PHE A 55 6.52 1.61 3.52
N SER A 56 7.77 1.46 3.96
CA SER A 56 8.19 0.43 4.90
C SER A 56 8.30 0.94 6.32
N THR A 57 7.98 0.06 7.26
CA THR A 57 8.41 0.20 8.65
C THR A 57 9.36 -0.92 9.04
N THR A 58 10.15 -0.63 10.06
CA THR A 58 10.83 -1.63 10.89
C THR A 58 9.82 -2.43 11.74
N PRO A 59 10.25 -3.53 12.38
CA PRO A 59 9.40 -4.31 13.30
C PRO A 59 8.87 -3.54 14.50
N ASP A 60 9.55 -2.46 14.93
CA ASP A 60 9.10 -1.55 15.98
C ASP A 60 8.25 -0.38 15.45
N VAL A 61 7.64 -0.54 14.27
CA VAL A 61 6.68 0.39 13.66
C VAL A 61 7.29 1.78 13.37
N ARG A 62 8.60 1.84 13.10
CA ARG A 62 9.26 3.10 12.69
C ARG A 62 9.42 3.17 11.17
N ALA A 63 8.99 4.27 10.57
CA ALA A 63 9.31 4.61 9.19
C ALA A 63 10.71 5.26 9.15
N THR A 64 11.66 4.65 8.43
CA THR A 64 13.04 5.15 8.34
C THR A 64 13.29 5.89 7.03
N CYS A 65 14.13 6.93 7.06
CA CYS A 65 14.57 7.65 5.85
C CYS A 65 15.69 6.94 5.08
N VAL A 66 16.19 5.82 5.61
CA VAL A 66 17.21 4.98 4.96
C VAL A 66 16.58 4.28 3.76
N PHE A 67 15.38 3.74 3.92
CA PHE A 67 14.64 3.06 2.85
C PHE A 67 13.62 3.96 2.18
N ASN A 68 12.82 4.68 2.97
CA ASN A 68 11.68 5.41 2.44
C ASN A 68 12.07 6.73 1.79
N PRO A 69 11.55 7.01 0.59
CA PRO A 69 11.58 8.36 0.05
C PRO A 69 10.67 9.29 0.85
N SER A 70 10.89 10.59 0.76
CA SER A 70 9.97 11.57 1.34
C SER A 70 8.58 11.47 0.70
N PRO A 71 7.49 11.46 1.50
CA PRO A 71 6.14 11.43 0.97
C PRO A 71 5.81 12.71 0.19
N LEU A 72 4.93 12.60 -0.81
CA LEU A 72 4.49 13.74 -1.60
C LEU A 72 3.43 14.53 -0.81
N LYS A 73 3.68 15.81 -0.55
CA LYS A 73 2.81 16.71 0.23
C LYS A 73 1.36 16.80 -0.25
N ARG A 74 1.12 16.52 -1.54
CA ARG A 74 -0.20 16.57 -2.18
C ARG A 74 -1.02 15.29 -2.03
N ALA A 75 -0.44 14.22 -1.47
CA ALA A 75 -1.17 12.98 -1.24
C ALA A 75 -2.08 13.11 -0.02
N ALA A 76 -3.31 12.58 -0.13
CA ALA A 76 -4.26 12.54 0.97
C ALA A 76 -3.81 11.59 2.09
N TYR A 77 -3.21 10.46 1.72
CA TYR A 77 -2.77 9.42 2.66
C TYR A 77 -1.37 8.92 2.30
N ASN A 78 -0.59 8.58 3.32
CA ASN A 78 0.69 7.89 3.19
C ASN A 78 0.68 6.71 4.17
N PHE A 79 0.71 5.49 3.65
CA PHE A 79 0.64 4.29 4.47
C PHE A 79 1.99 3.58 4.50
N ALA A 80 2.42 3.22 5.70
CA ALA A 80 3.58 2.38 5.92
C ALA A 80 3.15 1.12 6.66
N ILE A 81 3.74 -0.01 6.29
CA ILE A 81 3.58 -1.28 7.01
C ILE A 81 4.92 -2.02 6.98
N LEU A 82 5.06 -3.03 7.84
CA LEU A 82 6.25 -3.85 7.96
C LEU A 82 6.81 -4.21 6.58
N GLY A 83 8.05 -3.81 6.34
CA GLY A 83 8.78 -4.13 5.11
C GLY A 83 10.28 -4.28 5.32
N GLU A 84 10.76 -4.05 6.54
CA GLU A 84 12.17 -4.19 6.91
C GLU A 84 12.34 -5.35 7.88
N ASN A 85 13.49 -6.01 7.80
CA ASN A 85 13.85 -7.14 8.67
C ASN A 85 12.88 -8.33 8.56
N ILE A 86 12.37 -8.58 7.35
CA ILE A 86 11.48 -9.71 7.06
C ILE A 86 12.27 -11.02 7.09
N ASN A 87 11.83 -11.96 7.91
CA ASN A 87 12.31 -13.33 7.88
C ASN A 87 11.50 -14.14 6.87
N LEU A 88 12.18 -14.77 5.91
CA LEU A 88 11.55 -15.61 4.89
C LEU A 88 12.02 -17.06 5.05
N PRO A 89 11.12 -18.05 5.03
CA PRO A 89 11.49 -19.46 5.11
C PRO A 89 12.51 -19.83 4.03
N GLY A 90 13.60 -20.48 4.42
CA GLY A 90 14.67 -20.90 3.50
C GLY A 90 15.60 -19.79 3.02
N VAL A 91 15.50 -18.58 3.59
CA VAL A 91 16.40 -17.46 3.29
C VAL A 91 17.18 -17.09 4.55
N GLU A 92 18.50 -17.25 4.51
CA GLU A 92 19.36 -17.07 5.70
C GLU A 92 19.38 -15.64 6.25
N ASN A 93 19.24 -14.64 5.38
CA ASN A 93 19.34 -13.23 5.75
C ASN A 93 17.97 -12.54 5.73
N LEU A 94 17.74 -11.68 6.73
CA LEU A 94 16.58 -10.82 6.76
C LEU A 94 16.52 -9.94 5.52
N ARG A 95 15.31 -9.72 5.01
CA ARG A 95 15.07 -8.93 3.81
C ARG A 95 14.36 -7.64 4.15
N SER A 96 14.77 -6.58 3.48
CA SER A 96 14.17 -5.26 3.66
C SER A 96 13.84 -4.65 2.31
N GLY A 97 12.71 -3.96 2.23
CA GLY A 97 12.29 -3.21 1.07
C GLY A 97 10.80 -2.90 1.09
N THR A 98 10.45 -1.75 0.51
CA THR A 98 9.06 -1.33 0.30
C THR A 98 8.27 -2.29 -0.60
N SER A 99 8.96 -3.17 -1.33
CA SER A 99 8.38 -4.32 -2.03
C SER A 99 7.62 -5.25 -1.09
N TYR A 100 8.16 -5.55 0.10
CA TYR A 100 7.51 -6.38 1.10
C TYR A 100 6.30 -5.67 1.70
N SER A 101 6.42 -4.39 2.01
CA SER A 101 5.29 -3.57 2.46
C SER A 101 4.16 -3.52 1.44
N ALA A 102 4.47 -3.45 0.14
CA ALA A 102 3.48 -3.50 -0.92
C ALA A 102 2.71 -4.83 -0.95
N MET A 103 3.42 -5.96 -0.79
CA MET A 103 2.80 -7.28 -0.73
C MET A 103 1.97 -7.47 0.53
N ILE A 104 2.51 -7.10 1.69
CA ILE A 104 1.84 -7.23 2.99
C ILE A 104 0.60 -6.33 3.03
N GLY A 105 0.69 -5.07 2.58
CA GLY A 105 -0.46 -4.17 2.49
C GLY A 105 -1.57 -4.72 1.58
N ALA A 106 -1.22 -5.31 0.44
CA ALA A 106 -2.18 -5.97 -0.43
C ALA A 106 -2.84 -7.19 0.24
N ALA A 107 -2.07 -8.00 0.98
CA ALA A 107 -2.60 -9.14 1.72
C ALA A 107 -3.58 -8.70 2.82
N VAL A 108 -3.23 -7.67 3.59
CA VAL A 108 -4.13 -7.09 4.61
C VAL A 108 -5.43 -6.58 3.98
N ALA A 109 -5.35 -5.86 2.86
CA ALA A 109 -6.55 -5.43 2.13
C ALA A 109 -7.39 -6.61 1.64
N GLY A 110 -6.75 -7.70 1.21
CA GLY A 110 -7.42 -8.95 0.85
C GLY A 110 -8.20 -9.56 2.02
N LEU A 111 -7.59 -9.62 3.21
CA LEU A 111 -8.26 -10.10 4.43
C LEU A 111 -9.45 -9.22 4.83
N VAL A 112 -9.31 -7.89 4.72
CA VAL A 112 -10.41 -6.95 4.96
C VAL A 112 -11.58 -7.21 3.99
N LEU A 113 -11.28 -7.42 2.69
CA LEU A 113 -12.29 -7.73 1.68
C LEU A 113 -12.95 -9.08 1.90
N GLU A 114 -12.20 -10.08 2.35
CA GLU A 114 -12.74 -11.40 2.69
C GLU A 114 -13.70 -11.30 3.88
N PHE A 115 -13.27 -10.63 4.95
CA PHE A 115 -14.11 -10.37 6.13
C PHE A 115 -15.40 -9.64 5.75
N ALA A 116 -15.32 -8.61 4.90
CA ALA A 116 -16.49 -7.86 4.46
C ALA A 116 -17.50 -8.68 3.63
N ARG A 117 -17.09 -9.83 3.10
CA ARG A 117 -17.94 -10.73 2.31
C ARG A 117 -18.63 -11.80 3.13
N HIS A 118 -18.35 -11.91 4.43
CA HIS A 118 -19.08 -12.83 5.31
C HIS A 118 -20.57 -12.47 5.36
N ASP A 119 -21.44 -13.49 5.45
CA ASP A 119 -22.89 -13.31 5.32
C ASP A 119 -23.45 -12.35 6.38
N ASP A 120 -22.98 -12.46 7.62
CA ASP A 120 -23.39 -11.60 8.74
C ASP A 120 -23.03 -10.12 8.56
N ILE A 121 -21.96 -9.84 7.81
CA ILE A 121 -21.56 -8.48 7.43
C ILE A 121 -22.39 -8.01 6.24
N ARG A 122 -22.56 -8.85 5.22
CA ARG A 122 -23.35 -8.52 4.03
C ARG A 122 -24.82 -8.27 4.32
N GLU A 123 -25.38 -8.96 5.31
CA GLU A 123 -26.74 -8.74 5.80
C GLU A 123 -26.89 -7.35 6.44
N ARG A 124 -25.83 -6.83 7.06
CA ARG A 124 -25.80 -5.49 7.67
C ARG A 124 -25.54 -4.39 6.66
N ASP A 125 -24.59 -4.63 5.75
CA ASP A 125 -24.24 -3.71 4.66
C ASP A 125 -23.84 -4.48 3.40
N ALA A 126 -24.80 -4.62 2.50
CA ALA A 126 -24.61 -5.33 1.25
C ALA A 126 -23.68 -4.61 0.26
N GLN A 127 -23.39 -3.31 0.46
CA GLN A 127 -22.56 -2.50 -0.44
C GLN A 127 -21.11 -2.38 0.05
N LEU A 128 -20.83 -2.77 1.29
CA LEU A 128 -19.51 -2.66 1.90
C LEU A 128 -18.40 -3.30 1.06
N PRO A 129 -18.55 -4.52 0.48
CA PRO A 129 -17.51 -5.11 -0.36
C PRO A 129 -17.14 -4.23 -1.55
N GLU A 130 -18.13 -3.69 -2.28
CA GLU A 130 -17.88 -2.81 -3.43
C GLU A 130 -17.24 -1.49 -3.01
N GLN A 131 -17.63 -0.94 -1.85
CA GLN A 131 -17.03 0.27 -1.31
C GLN A 131 -15.56 0.07 -0.95
N LEU A 132 -15.24 -1.07 -0.32
CA LEU A 132 -13.87 -1.43 0.06
C LEU A 132 -12.99 -1.76 -1.14
N GLN A 133 -13.56 -2.08 -2.30
CA GLN A 133 -12.79 -2.22 -3.54
C GLN A 133 -12.40 -0.86 -4.18
N MET A 134 -12.87 0.26 -3.62
CA MET A 134 -12.41 1.60 -3.99
C MET A 134 -11.21 2.01 -3.15
N VAL A 135 -10.30 2.79 -3.74
CA VAL A 135 -9.10 3.29 -3.04
C VAL A 135 -9.50 4.12 -1.83
N GLU A 136 -10.55 4.93 -1.94
CA GLU A 136 -11.09 5.76 -0.86
C GLU A 136 -11.61 4.91 0.30
N GLY A 137 -12.39 3.86 0.00
CA GLY A 137 -12.96 2.97 1.01
C GLY A 137 -11.88 2.21 1.77
N MET A 138 -10.94 1.58 1.06
CA MET A 138 -9.83 0.89 1.72
C MET A 138 -8.88 1.85 2.46
N SER A 139 -8.68 3.08 1.94
CA SER A 139 -7.90 4.11 2.65
C SER A 139 -8.54 4.49 3.98
N ALA A 140 -9.87 4.57 4.05
CA ALA A 140 -10.57 4.86 5.30
C ALA A 140 -10.34 3.77 6.36
N VAL A 141 -10.34 2.49 5.95
CA VAL A 141 -10.02 1.37 6.83
C VAL A 141 -8.57 1.45 7.30
N PHE A 142 -7.61 1.62 6.39
CA PHE A 142 -6.19 1.72 6.77
C PHE A 142 -5.93 2.93 7.68
N ALA A 143 -6.59 4.06 7.45
CA ALA A 143 -6.49 5.23 8.32
C ALA A 143 -7.14 5.00 9.69
N ALA A 144 -8.17 4.14 9.81
CA ALA A 144 -8.69 3.73 11.11
C ALA A 144 -7.69 2.84 11.84
N MET A 145 -7.14 1.82 11.16
CA MET A 145 -6.15 0.90 11.73
C MET A 145 -4.90 1.63 12.24
N ALA A 146 -4.43 2.66 11.52
CA ALA A 146 -3.24 3.42 11.91
C ALA A 146 -3.48 4.36 13.11
N ARG A 147 -4.71 4.82 13.33
CA ARG A 147 -5.03 5.72 14.47
C ARG A 147 -4.98 5.00 15.81
N ASP A 148 -5.30 3.71 15.83
CA ASP A 148 -5.29 2.90 17.05
C ASP A 148 -3.87 2.43 17.45
N THR A 149 -2.84 2.78 16.67
CA THR A 149 -1.44 2.41 16.92
C THR A 149 -0.57 3.53 17.50
N ASP A 150 -1.14 4.73 17.77
CA ASP A 150 -0.45 5.77 18.54
C ASP A 150 -0.39 5.34 20.01
N ASN A 151 0.74 4.75 20.41
CA ASN A 151 1.03 4.37 21.80
C ASN A 151 1.46 5.58 22.67
N GLY A 152 0.85 6.75 22.46
CA GLY A 152 1.16 8.00 23.16
C GLY A 152 2.27 8.83 22.54
#